data_AF-A0A3N5EDR0-F1
#
_entry.id   AF-A0A3N5EDR0-F1
#
_cell.length_a   1.000
_cell.length_b   1.000
_cell.length_c   1.000
_cell.angle_alpha   90.00
_cell.angle_beta   90.00
_cell.angle_gamma   90.00
#
_symmetry.space_group_name_H-M   'P 1'
#
loop_
_entity.id
_entity.type
_entity.pdbx_description
1 polymer ?
#
loop_
_entity_poly.entity_id
_entity_poly.type
_entity_poly.pdbx_seq_one_letter_code
_entity_poly.pdbx_strand_id
1 'polypeptide(L)'
;MHSGMIGKVEKAMRYAHEPDRVTIDRLEATFAGDNGSHQVSLDGERWHCDCHLFEQAGGCTHTLAIQKMLDPMLSDAARETPLYGHVEVGVGV
;
A
#
# COMPACT_ATOMS: atom_id res chain seq x y z
N MET A 1 22.23 -12.11 31.33
CA MET A 1 22.37 -11.24 30.14
C MET A 1 21.57 -11.71 28.91
N HIS A 2 21.29 -13.02 28.72
CA HIS A 2 20.43 -13.52 27.62
C HIS A 2 18.93 -13.20 27.77
N SER A 3 18.42 -13.09 29.00
CA SER A 3 17.00 -12.80 29.30
C SER A 3 16.50 -11.49 28.68
N GLY A 4 17.38 -10.48 28.53
CA GLY A 4 17.02 -9.22 27.88
C GLY A 4 16.82 -9.31 26.36
N MET A 5 17.39 -10.32 25.70
CA MET A 5 17.21 -10.52 24.25
C MET A 5 15.91 -11.26 23.95
N ILE A 6 15.55 -12.27 24.76
CA ILE A 6 14.27 -12.98 24.65
C ILE A 6 13.11 -11.98 24.71
N GLY A 7 13.11 -11.11 25.73
CA GLY A 7 12.08 -10.08 25.86
C GLY A 7 12.05 -9.05 24.71
N LYS A 8 13.17 -8.82 24.01
CA LYS A 8 13.19 -7.96 22.81
C LYS A 8 12.56 -8.66 21.61
N VAL A 9 12.85 -9.96 21.44
CA VAL A 9 12.24 -10.77 20.37
C VAL A 9 10.73 -10.88 20.60
N GLU A 10 10.28 -11.17 21.82
CA GLU A 10 8.85 -11.22 22.17
C GLU A 10 8.15 -9.89 21.87
N LYS A 11 8.78 -8.76 22.21
CA LYS A 11 8.27 -7.42 21.86
C LYS A 11 8.16 -7.23 20.35
N ALA A 12 9.19 -7.59 19.60
CA ALA A 12 9.17 -7.46 18.14
C ALA A 12 8.05 -8.31 17.52
N MET A 13 7.87 -9.56 17.97
CA MET A 13 6.79 -10.42 17.51
C MET A 13 5.42 -9.84 17.85
N ARG A 14 5.25 -9.26 19.04
CA ARG A 14 4.00 -8.56 19.39
C ARG A 14 3.75 -7.35 18.49
N TYR A 15 4.75 -6.48 18.29
CA TYR A 15 4.61 -5.28 17.46
C TYR A 15 4.26 -5.59 16.00
N ALA A 16 4.71 -6.73 15.47
CA ALA A 16 4.33 -7.19 14.13
C ALA A 16 2.82 -7.44 13.97
N HIS A 17 2.08 -7.64 15.06
CA HIS A 17 0.61 -7.80 15.06
C HIS A 17 -0.13 -6.51 15.42
N GLU A 18 0.59 -5.39 15.60
CA GLU A 18 0.04 -4.08 15.96
C GLU A 18 0.43 -3.07 14.87
N PRO A 19 -0.12 -3.20 13.64
CA PRO A 19 0.36 -2.49 12.45
C PRO A 19 0.15 -0.97 12.53
N ASP A 20 -0.80 -0.51 13.33
CA ASP A 20 -1.07 0.90 13.65
C ASP A 20 0.11 1.62 14.33
N ARG A 21 1.12 0.87 14.80
CA ARG A 21 2.37 1.43 15.34
C ARG A 21 3.32 1.98 14.28
N VAL A 22 3.09 1.68 13.00
CA VAL A 22 3.98 2.04 11.90
C VAL A 22 3.26 3.01 10.98
N THR A 23 3.96 4.06 10.55
CA THR A 23 3.53 4.94 9.46
C THR A 23 4.51 4.79 8.31
N ILE A 24 4.00 4.60 7.09
CA ILE A 24 4.81 4.50 5.88
C ILE A 24 4.68 5.81 5.10
N ASP A 25 5.73 6.62 5.13
CA ASP A 25 5.80 7.88 4.37
C ASP A 25 6.27 7.67 2.93
N ARG A 26 7.11 6.65 2.71
CA ARG A 26 7.68 6.32 1.40
C ARG A 26 7.86 4.82 1.22
N LEU A 27 7.60 4.34 0.02
CA LEU A 27 7.92 2.97 -0.37
C LEU A 27 8.25 2.88 -1.85
N GLU A 28 9.02 1.86 -2.21
CA GLU A 28 9.22 1.39 -3.58
C GLU A 28 9.03 -0.13 -3.59
N ALA A 29 8.30 -0.63 -4.58
CA ALA A 29 8.00 -2.05 -4.73
C ALA A 29 7.95 -2.44 -6.20
N THR A 30 8.33 -3.69 -6.48
CA THR A 30 8.00 -4.36 -7.74
C THR A 30 6.78 -5.23 -7.49
N PHE A 31 5.67 -4.93 -8.17
CA PHE A 31 4.44 -5.68 -8.09
C PHE A 31 4.35 -6.67 -9.25
N ALA A 32 4.30 -7.97 -8.95
CA ALA A 32 4.08 -9.00 -9.96
C ALA A 32 2.58 -9.13 -10.25
N GLY A 33 2.13 -8.57 -11.38
CA GLY A 33 0.76 -8.70 -11.87
C GLY A 33 0.64 -9.78 -12.95
N ASP A 34 -0.60 -10.05 -13.36
CA ASP A 34 -0.90 -11.06 -14.38
C ASP A 34 -0.28 -10.72 -15.76
N ASN A 35 -0.11 -9.42 -16.05
CA ASN A 35 0.41 -8.91 -17.33
C ASN A 35 1.86 -8.38 -17.22
N GLY A 36 2.60 -8.80 -16.19
CA GLY A 36 3.99 -8.41 -15.98
C GLY A 36 4.25 -7.73 -14.64
N SER A 37 5.50 -7.35 -14.44
CA SER A 37 5.95 -6.66 -13.23
C SER A 37 5.85 -5.14 -13.40
N HIS A 38 5.40 -4.48 -12.35
CA HIS A 38 5.18 -3.04 -12.32
C HIS A 38 5.93 -2.39 -11.16
N GLN A 39 6.59 -1.26 -11.42
CA GLN A 39 7.16 -0.45 -10.36
C GLN A 39 6.07 0.40 -9.72
N VAL A 40 5.92 0.26 -8.40
CA VAL A 40 4.98 1.03 -7.57
C VAL A 40 5.75 1.82 -6.53
N SER A 41 5.36 3.07 -6.32
CA SER A 41 5.92 3.89 -5.25
C SER A 41 4.87 4.74 -4.54
N LEU A 42 5.22 5.14 -3.32
CA LEU A 42 4.56 6.16 -2.52
C LEU A 42 5.61 7.20 -2.12
N ASP A 43 5.32 8.49 -2.34
CA ASP A 43 6.10 9.61 -1.77
C ASP A 43 5.15 10.59 -1.06
N GLY A 44 5.13 10.51 0.28
CA GLY A 44 4.14 11.16 1.12
C GLY A 44 2.77 10.53 0.88
N GLU A 45 1.90 11.25 0.18
CA GLU A 45 0.53 10.82 -0.12
C GLU A 45 0.34 10.49 -1.60
N ARG A 46 1.40 10.66 -2.42
CA ARG A 46 1.34 10.43 -3.87
C ARG A 46 1.75 9.02 -4.22
N TRP A 47 0.80 8.27 -4.72
CA TRP A 47 1.04 7.00 -5.39
C TRP A 47 1.56 7.20 -6.81
N HIS A 48 2.35 6.25 -7.27
CA HIS A 48 2.69 6.08 -8.67
C HIS A 48 2.75 4.59 -9.01
N CYS A 49 2.30 4.23 -10.21
CA CYS A 49 2.55 2.93 -10.81
C CYS A 49 2.82 3.14 -12.29
N ASP A 50 3.78 2.39 -12.85
CA ASP A 50 4.15 2.45 -14.27
C ASP A 50 3.16 1.71 -15.21
N CYS A 51 2.02 1.22 -14.69
CA CYS A 51 1.05 0.52 -15.50
C CYS A 51 0.11 1.50 -16.22
N HIS A 52 -0.38 1.07 -17.38
CA HIS A 52 -1.20 1.93 -18.24
C HIS A 52 -2.49 2.44 -17.59
N LEU A 53 -3.14 1.63 -16.75
CA LEU A 53 -4.35 2.05 -16.04
C LEU A 53 -4.05 3.22 -15.09
N PHE A 54 -2.89 3.21 -14.44
CA PHE A 54 -2.50 4.29 -13.54
C PHE A 54 -2.31 5.61 -14.29
N GLU A 55 -1.66 5.57 -15.46
CA GLU A 55 -1.49 6.75 -16.33
C GLU A 55 -2.83 7.38 -16.73
N GLN A 56 -3.85 6.55 -16.96
CA GLN A 56 -5.19 7.02 -17.37
C GLN A 56 -6.04 7.50 -16.21
N ALA A 57 -6.02 6.77 -15.08
CA ALA A 57 -7.01 6.92 -14.01
C ALA A 57 -6.45 7.57 -12.74
N GLY A 58 -5.13 7.70 -12.60
CA GLY A 58 -4.46 8.13 -11.37
C GLY A 58 -4.47 7.06 -10.26
N GLY A 59 -4.97 5.87 -10.54
CA GLY A 59 -5.00 4.71 -9.66
C GLY A 59 -5.04 3.42 -10.48
N CYS A 60 -4.59 2.31 -9.90
CA CYS A 60 -4.63 1.01 -10.57
C CYS A 60 -4.82 -0.13 -9.58
N THR A 61 -5.02 -1.34 -10.08
CA THR A 61 -5.16 -2.55 -9.26
C THR A 61 -3.94 -2.77 -8.35
N HIS A 62 -2.74 -2.43 -8.81
CA HIS A 62 -1.49 -2.58 -8.05
C HIS A 62 -1.44 -1.63 -6.85
N THR A 63 -1.68 -0.32 -7.07
CA THR A 63 -1.68 0.65 -5.97
C THR A 63 -2.83 0.37 -5.01
N LEU A 64 -4.01 0.02 -5.51
CA LEU A 64 -5.15 -0.37 -4.67
C LEU A 64 -4.85 -1.62 -3.83
N ALA A 65 -4.21 -2.63 -4.40
CA ALA A 65 -3.81 -3.82 -3.64
C ALA A 65 -2.85 -3.45 -2.50
N ILE A 66 -1.82 -2.64 -2.77
CA ILE A 66 -0.87 -2.21 -1.73
C ILE A 66 -1.55 -1.33 -0.68
N GLN A 67 -2.43 -0.42 -1.08
CA GLN A 67 -3.24 0.36 -0.14
C GLN A 67 -4.04 -0.55 0.81
N LYS A 68 -4.64 -1.64 0.31
CA LYS A 68 -5.36 -2.60 1.17
C LYS A 68 -4.44 -3.45 2.04
N MET A 69 -3.26 -3.82 1.56
CA MET A 69 -2.27 -4.56 2.35
C MET A 69 -1.73 -3.71 3.52
N LEU A 70 -1.59 -2.40 3.32
CA LEU A 70 -0.94 -1.48 4.25
C LEU A 70 -1.91 -0.49 4.91
N ASP A 71 -3.22 -0.68 4.77
CA ASP A 71 -4.28 0.26 5.18
C ASP A 71 -4.03 0.94 6.54
N PRO A 72 -3.77 0.21 7.66
CA PRO A 72 -3.54 0.85 8.96
C PRO A 72 -2.24 1.66 9.06
N MET A 73 -1.31 1.49 8.13
CA MET A 73 0.02 2.12 8.12
C MET A 73 0.10 3.36 7.23
N LEU A 74 -0.97 3.68 6.50
CA LEU A 74 -1.04 4.80 5.56
C LEU A 74 -1.77 6.01 6.18
N SER A 75 -1.56 7.20 5.62
CA SER A 75 -2.42 8.35 5.92
C SER A 75 -3.82 8.16 5.31
N ASP A 76 -4.81 8.94 5.75
CA ASP A 76 -6.15 8.92 5.16
C ASP A 76 -6.09 9.18 3.65
N ALA A 77 -5.35 10.21 3.22
CA ALA A 77 -5.19 10.54 1.81
C ALA A 77 -4.47 9.42 1.02
N ALA A 78 -3.45 8.79 1.59
CA ALA A 78 -2.75 7.69 0.94
C ALA A 78 -3.60 6.41 0.81
N ARG A 79 -4.68 6.26 1.59
CA ARG A 79 -5.66 5.15 1.44
C ARG A 79 -6.68 5.39 0.32
N GLU A 80 -6.85 6.64 -0.11
CA GLU A 80 -7.82 6.96 -1.16
C GLU A 80 -7.37 6.43 -2.52
N THR A 81 -8.34 6.04 -3.36
CA THR A 81 -8.07 5.63 -4.74
C THR A 81 -9.05 6.30 -5.71
N PRO A 82 -8.56 6.89 -6.80
CA PRO A 82 -9.43 7.39 -7.86
C PRO A 82 -10.23 6.28 -8.56
N LEU A 83 -9.80 5.02 -8.47
CA LEU A 83 -10.43 3.91 -9.19
C LEU A 83 -11.91 3.73 -8.87
N TYR A 84 -12.33 3.95 -7.62
CA TYR A 84 -13.75 3.78 -7.27
C TYR A 84 -14.64 4.76 -8.04
N GLY A 85 -14.17 5.99 -8.31
CA GLY A 85 -14.91 6.95 -9.12
C GLY A 85 -15.05 6.53 -10.59
N HIS A 86 -14.11 5.73 -11.12
CA HIS A 86 -14.21 5.21 -12.49
C HIS A 86 -15.17 4.02 -12.62
N VAL A 87 -15.39 3.27 -11.53
CA VAL A 87 -16.38 2.18 -11.50
C VAL A 87 -17.80 2.73 -11.64
N GLU A 88 -18.08 3.86 -11.00
CA GLU A 88 -19.41 4.50 -11.03
C GLU A 88 -19.78 5.05 -12.42
N VAL A 89 -18.79 5.41 -13.24
CA VAL A 89 -19.00 5.87 -14.63
C VAL A 89 -19.17 4.69 -15.61
N GLY A 90 -18.65 3.50 -15.26
CA GLY A 90 -18.73 2.30 -16.09
C GLY A 90 -20.05 1.51 -15.97
N VAL A 91 -20.86 1.77 -14.94
CA VAL A 91 -22.21 1.21 -14.79
C VAL A 91 -23.22 2.22 -15.35
N GLY A 92 -23.16 2.41 -16.67
CA GLY A 92 -24.14 3.23 -17.39
C GLY A 92 -25.52 2.58 -17.36
N VAL A 93 -26.50 3.36 -16.88
CA VAL A 93 -27.86 3.42 -17.45
C VAL A 93 -27.84 3.54 -18.97
#